data_AF-A0A9W6ZCN3-F1
#
_entry.id   AF-A0A9W6ZCN3-F1
#
_cell.length_a   1.000
_cell.length_b   1.000
_cell.length_c   1.000
_cell.angle_alpha   90.00
_cell.angle_beta   90.00
_cell.angle_gamma   90.00
#
_symmetry.space_group_name_H-M   'P 1'
#
loop_
_entity.id
_entity.type
_entity.pdbx_description
1 polymer ?
#
loop_
_entity_poly.entity_id
_entity_poly.type
_entity_poly.pdbx_seq_one_letter_code
_entity_poly.pdbx_strand_id
1 'polypeptide(L)'
;DIFSLDYHISDPLTAIVTEEASGKYRRIFHLLWRLKRIEWGLNNTWRRATSVNHAMRKIGGRVSGMGRAIRGVSLVRQEMLHVTSNIQNYLMFEVIEGSWNSLLAAIETAGTFDDLIKSHETYLDNILYLGLLGEDKESREIQHLLSGLFDIADRFCAIQDRVFVDCLSELGGDRARNEERQGRIQKGEWGYAGDGDPNTSTDRKLEEFGMKSLEGVEVNAKEFEEGIKMLLDKLGKKDGGGRGEERIRFLTFRLDFNSFYQRKYDGVEVD
;
A
#
# COMPACT_ATOMS: atom_id res chain seq x y z
N ASP A 1 -8.55 -12.07 6.83
CA ASP A 1 -8.98 -12.43 5.46
C ASP A 1 -9.58 -13.81 5.41
N ILE A 2 -10.70 -13.95 4.70
CA ILE A 2 -11.52 -15.19 4.64
C ILE A 2 -11.39 -15.88 3.27
N PHE A 3 -10.81 -15.21 2.27
CA PHE A 3 -10.64 -15.77 0.92
C PHE A 3 -9.37 -16.62 0.84
N SER A 4 -9.53 -17.88 0.45
CA SER A 4 -8.45 -18.82 0.18
C SER A 4 -8.77 -19.60 -1.09
N LEU A 5 -7.76 -19.88 -1.90
CA LEU A 5 -7.89 -20.74 -3.08
C LEU A 5 -7.19 -22.06 -2.77
N ASP A 6 -7.90 -23.15 -2.98
CA ASP A 6 -7.38 -24.49 -2.78
C ASP A 6 -7.36 -25.24 -4.11
N TYR A 7 -6.28 -25.97 -4.36
CA TYR A 7 -6.11 -26.73 -5.59
C TYR A 7 -6.34 -28.21 -5.31
N HIS A 8 -7.49 -28.72 -5.75
CA HIS A 8 -7.85 -30.12 -5.56
C HIS A 8 -7.09 -31.00 -6.55
N ILE A 9 -6.13 -31.75 -6.04
CA ILE A 9 -5.30 -32.68 -6.81
C ILE A 9 -5.92 -34.06 -6.71
N SER A 10 -6.06 -34.72 -7.87
CA SER A 10 -6.49 -36.11 -7.95
C SER A 10 -5.28 -37.03 -8.01
N ASP A 11 -5.47 -38.26 -7.52
CA ASP A 11 -4.46 -39.30 -7.63
C ASP A 11 -4.09 -39.53 -9.11
N PRO A 12 -2.80 -39.77 -9.43
CA PRO A 12 -1.68 -40.09 -8.53
C PRO A 12 -0.81 -38.90 -8.10
N LEU A 13 -1.15 -37.68 -8.50
CA LEU A 13 -0.27 -36.50 -8.29
C LEU A 13 -0.14 -36.08 -6.82
N THR A 14 -1.02 -36.57 -5.95
CA THR A 14 -0.97 -36.43 -4.49
C THR A 14 0.34 -36.96 -3.89
N ALA A 15 1.02 -37.89 -4.57
CA ALA A 15 2.30 -38.42 -4.13
C ALA A 15 3.45 -37.38 -4.20
N ILE A 16 3.33 -36.36 -5.05
CA ILE A 16 4.30 -35.25 -5.16
C ILE A 16 3.78 -34.04 -4.38
N VAL A 17 2.54 -33.64 -4.65
CA VAL A 17 1.95 -32.48 -3.99
C VAL A 17 1.14 -32.95 -2.79
N THR A 18 1.84 -33.07 -1.67
CA THR A 18 1.26 -33.46 -0.40
C THR A 18 0.36 -32.37 0.20
N GLU A 19 -0.40 -32.72 1.22
CA GLU A 19 -1.19 -31.74 1.99
C GLU A 19 -0.28 -30.69 2.66
N GLU A 20 0.91 -31.09 3.09
CA GLU A 20 1.92 -30.18 3.64
C GLU A 20 2.38 -29.16 2.59
N ALA A 21 2.68 -29.62 1.37
CA ALA A 21 3.03 -28.74 0.25
C ALA A 21 1.90 -27.75 -0.08
N SER A 22 0.65 -28.22 -0.07
CA SER A 22 -0.53 -27.38 -0.26
C SER A 22 -0.66 -26.31 0.84
N GLY A 23 -0.34 -26.66 2.08
CA GLY A 23 -0.24 -25.72 3.20
C GLY A 23 0.82 -24.62 2.97
N LYS A 24 2.00 -24.99 2.45
CA LYS A 24 3.07 -24.04 2.09
C LYS A 24 2.62 -23.07 0.97
N TYR A 25 2.00 -23.59 -0.09
CA TYR A 25 1.41 -22.76 -1.16
C TYR A 25 0.37 -21.78 -0.63
N ARG A 26 -0.52 -22.23 0.26
CA ARG A 26 -1.55 -21.37 0.85
C ARG A 26 -0.97 -20.21 1.65
N ARG A 27 0.13 -20.42 2.38
CA ARG A 27 0.84 -19.33 3.11
C ARG A 27 1.33 -18.25 2.15
N ILE A 28 1.97 -18.66 1.05
CA ILE A 28 2.46 -17.73 0.00
C ILE A 28 1.30 -17.00 -0.66
N PHE A 29 0.23 -17.73 -1.01
CA PHE A 29 -0.97 -17.17 -1.61
C PHE A 29 -1.60 -16.09 -0.73
N HIS A 30 -1.75 -16.32 0.58
CA HIS A 30 -2.33 -15.32 1.48
C HIS A 30 -1.48 -14.04 1.53
N LEU A 31 -0.15 -14.15 1.52
CA LEU A 31 0.74 -12.99 1.46
C LEU A 31 0.54 -12.20 0.15
N LEU A 32 0.61 -12.87 -1.00
CA LEU A 32 0.41 -12.25 -2.31
C LEU A 32 -0.98 -11.61 -2.44
N TRP A 33 -2.01 -12.31 -1.96
CA TRP A 33 -3.39 -11.85 -1.99
C TRP A 33 -3.59 -10.59 -1.15
N ARG A 34 -3.03 -10.57 0.07
CA ARG A 34 -3.10 -9.39 0.94
C ARG A 34 -2.41 -8.19 0.29
N LEU A 35 -1.23 -8.40 -0.25
CA LEU A 35 -0.48 -7.36 -0.97
C LEU A 35 -1.26 -6.83 -2.18
N LYS A 36 -1.85 -7.74 -2.98
CA LYS A 36 -2.64 -7.35 -4.15
C LYS A 36 -3.87 -6.53 -3.80
N ARG A 37 -4.53 -6.84 -2.69
CA ARG A 37 -5.69 -6.06 -2.21
C ARG A 37 -5.31 -4.68 -1.72
N ILE A 38 -4.17 -4.53 -1.06
CA ILE A 38 -3.66 -3.21 -0.65
C ILE A 38 -3.31 -2.37 -1.89
N GLU A 39 -2.59 -2.96 -2.85
CA GLU A 39 -2.31 -2.30 -4.14
C GLU A 39 -3.61 -1.85 -4.83
N TRP A 40 -4.61 -2.73 -4.85
CA TRP A 40 -5.92 -2.40 -5.40
C TRP A 40 -6.62 -1.30 -4.61
N GLY A 41 -6.63 -1.36 -3.28
CA GLY A 41 -7.23 -0.34 -2.41
C GLY A 41 -6.62 1.04 -2.60
N LEU A 42 -5.28 1.11 -2.67
CA LEU A 42 -4.54 2.34 -2.94
C LEU A 42 -4.83 2.92 -4.33
N ASN A 43 -5.12 2.09 -5.33
CA ASN A 43 -5.43 2.51 -6.70
C ASN A 43 -6.92 2.81 -6.94
N ASN A 44 -7.83 2.12 -6.26
CA ASN A 44 -9.27 2.19 -6.51
C ASN A 44 -9.86 3.58 -6.21
N THR A 45 -9.16 4.39 -5.43
CA THR A 45 -9.55 5.77 -5.09
C THR A 45 -9.23 6.79 -6.17
N TRP A 46 -8.56 6.39 -7.27
CA TRP A 46 -8.17 7.30 -8.35
C TRP A 46 -9.35 8.04 -8.99
N ARG A 47 -10.51 7.39 -9.16
CA ARG A 47 -11.73 8.03 -9.69
C ARG A 47 -12.24 9.15 -8.77
N ARG A 48 -12.24 8.90 -7.46
CA ARG A 48 -12.65 9.90 -6.45
C ARG A 48 -11.63 11.04 -6.37
N ALA A 49 -10.33 10.71 -6.36
CA ALA A 49 -9.25 11.69 -6.40
C ALA A 49 -9.36 12.61 -7.63
N THR A 50 -9.67 12.06 -8.80
CA THR A 50 -9.84 12.84 -10.05
C THR A 50 -11.05 13.77 -9.97
N SER A 51 -12.17 13.26 -9.43
CA SER A 51 -13.40 14.04 -9.22
C SER A 51 -13.18 15.19 -8.25
N VAL A 52 -12.49 14.94 -7.13
CA VAL A 52 -12.09 15.95 -6.14
C VAL A 52 -11.18 16.99 -6.75
N ASN A 53 -10.14 16.59 -7.49
CA ASN A 53 -9.22 17.53 -8.16
C ASN A 53 -9.94 18.44 -9.18
N HIS A 54 -10.87 17.88 -9.96
CA HIS A 54 -11.66 18.65 -10.90
C HIS A 54 -12.62 19.63 -10.19
N ALA A 55 -13.28 19.19 -9.13
CA ALA A 55 -14.13 20.06 -8.31
C ALA A 55 -13.33 21.19 -7.65
N MET A 56 -12.13 20.88 -7.14
CA MET A 56 -11.23 21.85 -6.52
C MET A 56 -10.75 22.93 -7.50
N ARG A 57 -10.44 22.55 -8.75
CA ARG A 57 -10.09 23.52 -9.81
C ARG A 57 -11.20 24.51 -10.11
N LYS A 58 -12.47 24.07 -10.05
CA LYS A 58 -13.63 24.95 -10.29
C LYS A 58 -13.83 26.02 -9.21
N ILE A 59 -13.37 25.76 -7.99
CA ILE A 59 -13.46 26.70 -6.87
C ILE A 59 -12.28 27.69 -6.86
N GLY A 60 -11.31 27.55 -7.77
CA GLY A 60 -10.32 28.59 -8.02
C GLY A 60 -9.35 28.85 -6.86
N GLY A 61 -9.10 27.86 -5.99
CA GLY A 61 -8.12 27.99 -4.91
C GLY A 61 -8.58 28.78 -3.69
N ARG A 62 -9.89 29.01 -3.50
CA ARG A 62 -10.45 29.71 -2.33
C ARG A 62 -10.11 29.05 -0.98
N VAL A 63 -9.84 27.74 -0.97
CA VAL A 63 -9.53 26.98 0.26
C VAL A 63 -8.14 26.38 0.15
N SER A 64 -7.13 27.11 0.63
CA SER A 64 -5.72 26.69 0.58
C SER A 64 -5.47 25.41 1.41
N GLY A 65 -6.18 25.25 2.53
CA GLY A 65 -6.07 24.08 3.42
C GLY A 65 -6.46 22.76 2.76
N MET A 66 -7.59 22.73 2.04
CA MET A 66 -8.09 21.52 1.37
C MET A 66 -7.16 21.06 0.22
N GLY A 67 -6.62 22.02 -0.53
CA GLY A 67 -5.65 21.73 -1.58
C GLY A 67 -4.37 21.12 -1.03
N ARG A 68 -3.91 21.57 0.14
CA ARG A 68 -2.77 20.96 0.85
C ARG A 68 -3.10 19.54 1.31
N ALA A 69 -4.27 19.31 1.91
CA ALA A 69 -4.70 17.99 2.35
C ALA A 69 -4.73 16.96 1.20
N ILE A 70 -5.33 17.31 0.06
CA ILE A 70 -5.41 16.42 -1.11
C ILE A 70 -4.01 16.10 -1.67
N ARG A 71 -3.10 17.09 -1.70
CA ARG A 71 -1.71 16.86 -2.11
C ARG A 71 -0.97 15.97 -1.13
N GLY A 72 -1.14 16.18 0.18
CA GLY A 72 -0.56 15.33 1.23
C GLY A 72 -1.01 13.88 1.10
N VAL A 73 -2.32 13.65 0.97
CA VAL A 73 -2.89 12.31 0.69
C VAL A 73 -2.26 11.71 -0.58
N SER A 74 -2.14 12.50 -1.65
CA SER A 74 -1.57 12.01 -2.91
C SER A 74 -0.10 11.62 -2.77
N LEU A 75 0.69 12.34 -1.96
CA LEU A 75 2.10 12.04 -1.71
C LEU A 75 2.25 10.74 -0.93
N VAL A 76 1.56 10.63 0.21
CA VAL A 76 1.59 9.43 1.07
C VAL A 76 1.10 8.19 0.31
N ARG A 77 0.05 8.35 -0.52
CA ARG A 77 -0.44 7.26 -1.40
C ARG A 77 0.65 6.77 -2.36
N GLN A 78 1.41 7.68 -2.98
CA GLN A 78 2.48 7.30 -3.90
C GLN A 78 3.62 6.58 -3.18
N GLU A 79 3.97 7.01 -1.97
CA GLU A 79 4.96 6.34 -1.13
C GLU A 79 4.53 4.91 -0.79
N MET A 80 3.30 4.73 -0.29
CA MET A 80 2.75 3.40 0.03
C MET A 80 2.64 2.50 -1.21
N LEU A 81 2.25 3.05 -2.36
CA LEU A 81 2.21 2.32 -3.62
C LEU A 81 3.61 1.88 -4.05
N HIS A 82 4.59 2.76 -3.96
CA HIS A 82 5.97 2.44 -4.32
C HIS A 82 6.49 1.26 -3.49
N VAL A 83 6.29 1.30 -2.18
CA VAL A 83 6.71 0.22 -1.26
C VAL A 83 5.97 -1.07 -1.58
N THR A 84 4.65 -1.01 -1.71
CA THR A 84 3.80 -2.18 -2.02
C THR A 84 4.20 -2.84 -3.34
N SER A 85 4.38 -2.04 -4.40
CA SER A 85 4.77 -2.54 -5.72
C SER A 85 6.19 -3.11 -5.72
N ASN A 86 7.14 -2.53 -4.98
CA ASN A 86 8.49 -3.10 -4.86
C ASN A 86 8.49 -4.45 -4.15
N ILE A 87 7.75 -4.59 -3.05
CA ILE A 87 7.58 -5.88 -2.35
C ILE A 87 6.96 -6.91 -3.30
N GLN A 88 5.94 -6.52 -4.08
CA GLN A 88 5.29 -7.42 -5.02
C GLN A 88 6.24 -7.87 -6.13
N ASN A 89 6.99 -6.94 -6.71
CA ASN A 89 7.96 -7.24 -7.77
C ASN A 89 9.08 -8.15 -7.25
N TYR A 90 9.54 -7.95 -6.02
CA TYR A 90 10.48 -8.85 -5.38
C TYR A 90 9.91 -10.27 -5.24
N LEU A 91 8.70 -10.41 -4.69
CA LEU A 91 8.08 -11.72 -4.50
C LEU A 91 7.84 -12.43 -5.83
N MET A 92 7.37 -11.72 -6.86
CA MET A 92 7.07 -12.33 -8.16
C MET A 92 8.34 -12.69 -8.93
N PHE A 93 9.26 -11.74 -9.12
CA PHE A 93 10.39 -11.92 -10.04
C PHE A 93 11.63 -12.51 -9.37
N GLU A 94 11.96 -12.06 -8.15
CA GLU A 94 13.19 -12.51 -7.48
C GLU A 94 12.97 -13.81 -6.71
N VAL A 95 11.80 -13.97 -6.08
CA VAL A 95 11.51 -15.15 -5.25
C VAL A 95 10.87 -16.27 -6.06
N ILE A 96 9.67 -16.04 -6.60
CA ILE A 96 8.87 -17.09 -7.25
C ILE A 96 9.51 -17.51 -8.57
N GLU A 97 9.69 -16.58 -9.50
CA GLU A 97 10.26 -16.87 -10.83
C GLU A 97 11.69 -17.41 -10.72
N GLY A 98 12.53 -16.81 -9.86
CA GLY A 98 13.89 -17.26 -9.63
C GLY A 98 13.96 -18.70 -9.07
N SER A 99 13.07 -19.07 -8.15
CA SER A 99 13.02 -20.43 -7.59
C SER A 99 12.37 -21.41 -8.56
N TRP A 100 11.39 -20.96 -9.35
CA TRP A 100 10.70 -21.78 -10.35
C TRP A 100 11.65 -22.26 -11.44
N ASN A 101 12.50 -21.37 -11.94
CA ASN A 101 13.53 -21.73 -12.93
C ASN A 101 14.53 -22.76 -12.37
N SER A 102 14.86 -22.67 -11.07
CA SER A 102 15.71 -23.66 -10.40
C SER A 102 15.01 -25.02 -10.25
N LEU A 103 13.70 -25.02 -9.98
CA LEU A 103 12.89 -26.25 -9.93
C LEU A 103 12.82 -26.92 -11.31
N LEU A 104 12.55 -26.17 -12.37
CA LEU A 104 12.48 -26.72 -13.73
C LEU A 104 13.79 -27.39 -14.13
N ALA A 105 14.92 -26.71 -13.91
CA ALA A 105 16.24 -27.29 -14.16
C ALA A 105 16.49 -28.56 -13.34
N ALA A 106 16.10 -28.56 -12.05
CA ALA A 106 16.23 -29.73 -11.19
C ALA A 106 15.38 -30.91 -11.68
N ILE A 107 14.13 -30.65 -12.10
CA ILE A 107 13.22 -31.66 -12.66
C ILE A 107 13.77 -32.26 -13.95
N GLU A 108 14.37 -31.46 -14.84
CA GLU A 108 14.98 -31.96 -16.08
C GLU A 108 16.16 -32.91 -15.82
N THR A 109 16.91 -32.67 -14.73
CA THR A 109 18.05 -33.50 -14.34
C THR A 109 17.69 -34.66 -13.41
N ALA A 110 16.46 -34.72 -12.92
CA ALA A 110 16.04 -35.71 -11.93
C ALA A 110 15.99 -37.12 -12.56
N GLY A 111 16.75 -38.05 -11.99
CA GLY A 111 16.80 -39.44 -12.45
C GLY A 111 15.75 -40.35 -11.80
N THR A 112 15.24 -39.97 -10.63
CA THR A 112 14.28 -40.76 -9.86
C THR A 112 13.08 -39.94 -9.40
N PHE A 113 11.98 -40.63 -9.07
CA PHE A 113 10.79 -40.00 -8.52
C PHE A 113 11.04 -39.32 -7.17
N ASP A 114 11.88 -39.92 -6.32
CA ASP A 114 12.26 -39.33 -5.03
C ASP A 114 13.07 -38.05 -5.19
N ASP A 115 13.92 -37.96 -6.22
CA ASP A 115 14.66 -36.74 -6.54
C ASP A 115 13.72 -35.61 -6.98
N LEU A 116 12.62 -35.95 -7.67
CA LEU A 116 11.59 -35.00 -8.05
C LEU A 116 10.83 -34.47 -6.83
N ILE A 117 10.45 -35.33 -5.88
CA ILE A 117 9.81 -34.92 -4.61
C ILE A 117 10.74 -33.98 -3.83
N LYS A 118 12.01 -34.37 -3.64
CA LYS A 118 12.99 -33.54 -2.93
C LYS A 118 13.22 -32.18 -3.59
N SER A 119 13.25 -32.14 -4.93
CA SER A 119 13.40 -30.90 -5.68
C SER A 119 12.21 -29.96 -5.47
N HIS A 120 11.00 -30.52 -5.44
CA HIS A 120 9.77 -29.77 -5.17
C HIS A 120 9.70 -29.25 -3.72
N GLU A 121 10.07 -30.07 -2.74
CA GLU A 121 10.16 -29.65 -1.33
C GLU A 121 11.17 -28.52 -1.15
N THR A 122 12.37 -28.66 -1.75
CA THR A 122 13.42 -27.64 -1.72
C THR A 122 12.95 -26.34 -2.34
N TYR A 123 12.21 -26.40 -3.45
CA TYR A 123 11.60 -25.22 -4.07
C TYR A 123 10.63 -24.50 -3.13
N LEU A 124 9.74 -25.25 -2.47
CA LEU A 124 8.77 -24.68 -1.54
C LEU A 124 9.43 -24.04 -0.33
N ASP A 125 10.43 -24.71 0.26
CA ASP A 125 11.16 -24.18 1.40
C ASP A 125 11.95 -22.93 1.04
N ASN A 126 12.54 -22.91 -0.17
CA ASN A 126 13.25 -21.74 -0.65
C ASN A 126 12.30 -20.54 -0.86
N ILE A 127 11.12 -20.74 -1.46
CA ILE A 127 10.14 -19.65 -1.62
C ILE A 127 9.62 -19.17 -0.26
N LEU A 128 9.39 -20.07 0.70
CA LEU A 128 8.99 -19.64 2.04
C LEU A 128 10.08 -18.84 2.74
N TYR A 129 11.33 -19.28 2.66
CA TYR A 129 12.46 -18.59 3.25
C TYR A 129 12.68 -17.19 2.63
N LEU A 130 12.77 -17.13 1.30
CA LEU A 130 12.98 -15.89 0.55
C LEU A 130 11.74 -14.98 0.56
N GLY A 131 10.55 -15.56 0.59
CA GLY A 131 9.28 -14.82 0.72
C GLY A 131 9.05 -14.21 2.11
N LEU A 132 10.07 -14.25 2.98
CA LEU A 132 10.03 -13.76 4.37
C LEU A 132 9.04 -14.54 5.25
N LEU A 133 8.59 -15.72 4.80
CA LEU A 133 7.62 -16.59 5.46
C LEU A 133 8.25 -17.70 6.30
N GLY A 134 9.56 -17.64 6.56
CA GLY A 134 10.29 -18.61 7.36
C GLY A 134 9.79 -18.74 8.81
N GLU A 135 10.13 -19.86 9.45
CA GLU A 135 9.73 -20.19 10.82
C GLU A 135 10.73 -19.70 11.89
N ASP A 136 11.80 -19.05 11.46
CA ASP A 136 12.78 -18.44 12.36
C ASP A 136 12.16 -17.27 13.12
N LYS A 137 12.71 -16.99 14.31
CA LYS A 137 12.28 -15.84 15.12
C LYS A 137 12.36 -14.53 14.34
N GLU A 138 13.43 -14.33 13.58
CA GLU A 138 13.64 -13.13 12.76
C GLU A 138 12.62 -13.02 11.62
N SER A 139 12.34 -14.13 10.93
CA SER A 139 11.33 -14.17 9.87
C SER A 139 9.93 -13.88 10.41
N ARG A 140 9.59 -14.36 11.61
CA ARG A 140 8.32 -14.00 12.29
C ARG A 140 8.25 -12.52 12.65
N GLU A 141 9.33 -11.94 13.16
CA GLU A 141 9.38 -10.49 13.45
C GLU A 141 9.16 -9.67 12.17
N ILE A 142 9.78 -10.05 11.05
CA ILE A 142 9.58 -9.41 9.75
C ILE A 142 8.13 -9.56 9.26
N GLN A 143 7.51 -10.74 9.42
CA GLN A 143 6.09 -10.95 9.07
C GLN A 143 5.15 -10.08 9.91
N HIS A 144 5.45 -9.91 11.21
CA HIS A 144 4.69 -9.02 12.08
C HIS A 144 4.83 -7.56 11.64
N LEU A 145 6.04 -7.11 11.29
CA LEU A 145 6.26 -5.75 10.77
C LEU A 145 5.56 -5.53 9.42
N LEU A 146 5.68 -6.47 8.48
CA LEU A 146 4.96 -6.42 7.21
C LEU A 146 3.44 -6.40 7.41
N SER A 147 2.93 -7.21 8.34
CA SER A 147 1.52 -7.20 8.69
C SER A 147 1.09 -5.86 9.27
N GLY A 148 1.90 -5.26 10.15
CA GLY A 148 1.64 -3.92 10.69
C GLY A 148 1.63 -2.85 9.60
N LEU A 149 2.58 -2.88 8.67
CA LEU A 149 2.64 -1.98 7.52
C LEU A 149 1.41 -2.12 6.61
N PHE A 150 0.98 -3.36 6.37
CA PHE A 150 -0.22 -3.65 5.60
C PHE A 150 -1.48 -3.14 6.28
N ASP A 151 -1.57 -3.25 7.61
CA ASP A 151 -2.69 -2.69 8.37
C ASP A 151 -2.68 -1.16 8.36
N ILE A 152 -1.50 -0.53 8.45
CA ILE A 152 -1.34 0.93 8.31
C ILE A 152 -1.81 1.39 6.92
N ALA A 153 -1.43 0.68 5.86
CA ALA A 153 -1.83 1.00 4.48
C ALA A 153 -3.34 0.81 4.26
N ASP A 154 -3.96 -0.20 4.88
CA ASP A 154 -5.41 -0.40 4.82
C ASP A 154 -6.16 0.71 5.59
N ARG A 155 -5.67 1.08 6.78
CA ARG A 155 -6.17 2.26 7.52
C ARG A 155 -6.06 3.53 6.68
N PHE A 156 -4.95 3.72 5.97
CA PHE A 156 -4.77 4.85 5.06
C PHE A 156 -5.81 4.87 3.95
N CYS A 157 -6.12 3.72 3.34
CA CYS A 157 -7.16 3.63 2.31
C CYS A 157 -8.52 4.12 2.83
N ALA A 158 -8.88 3.75 4.07
CA ALA A 158 -10.10 4.22 4.72
C ALA A 158 -10.09 5.73 5.03
N ILE A 159 -8.96 6.27 5.51
CA ILE A 159 -8.79 7.71 5.77
C ILE A 159 -8.92 8.49 4.47
N GLN A 160 -8.21 8.06 3.42
CA GLN A 160 -8.24 8.67 2.10
C GLN A 160 -9.67 8.72 1.54
N ASP A 161 -10.41 7.60 1.64
CA ASP A 161 -11.78 7.54 1.17
C ASP A 161 -12.70 8.48 1.93
N ARG A 162 -12.57 8.55 3.25
CA ARG A 162 -13.33 9.49 4.09
C ARG A 162 -13.04 10.94 3.69
N VAL A 163 -11.76 11.31 3.57
CA VAL A 163 -11.35 12.66 3.17
C VAL A 163 -11.95 13.02 1.82
N PHE A 164 -11.92 12.12 0.83
CA PHE A 164 -12.50 12.40 -0.49
C PHE A 164 -14.02 12.50 -0.48
N VAL A 165 -14.73 11.67 0.28
CA VAL A 165 -16.19 11.76 0.40
C VAL A 165 -16.60 13.07 1.06
N ASP A 166 -15.95 13.41 2.17
CA ASP A 166 -16.23 14.63 2.92
C ASP A 166 -15.94 15.87 2.05
N CYS A 167 -14.79 15.88 1.33
CA CYS A 167 -14.49 16.92 0.34
C CYS A 167 -15.61 17.07 -0.69
N LEU A 168 -16.05 15.97 -1.32
CA LEU A 168 -17.08 16.05 -2.35
C LEU A 168 -18.43 16.55 -1.80
N SER A 169 -18.77 16.19 -0.55
CA SER A 169 -20.01 16.63 0.09
C SER A 169 -20.04 18.14 0.33
N GLU A 170 -18.95 18.71 0.85
CA GLU A 170 -18.84 20.15 1.12
C GLU A 170 -18.79 20.95 -0.18
N LEU A 171 -18.03 20.46 -1.18
CA LEU A 171 -17.97 21.07 -2.51
C LEU A 171 -19.33 21.03 -3.23
N GLY A 172 -20.11 19.97 -3.00
CA GLY A 172 -21.49 19.86 -3.49
C GLY A 172 -22.44 20.86 -2.81
N GLY A 173 -22.29 21.06 -1.50
CA GLY A 173 -23.04 22.05 -0.73
C GLY A 173 -22.78 23.48 -1.20
N ASP A 174 -21.52 23.83 -1.46
CA ASP A 174 -21.15 25.15 -2.00
C ASP A 174 -21.70 25.36 -3.42
N ARG A 175 -21.69 24.32 -4.25
CA ARG A 175 -22.27 24.41 -5.59
C ARG A 175 -23.77 24.69 -5.54
N ALA A 176 -24.53 23.96 -4.73
CA ALA A 176 -25.97 24.17 -4.59
C ALA A 176 -26.29 25.59 -4.09
N ARG A 177 -25.55 26.07 -3.08
CA ARG A 177 -25.69 27.45 -2.57
C ARG A 177 -25.35 28.51 -3.61
N ASN A 178 -24.35 28.25 -4.46
CA ASN A 178 -23.97 29.18 -5.52
C ASN A 178 -25.01 29.21 -6.64
N GLU A 179 -25.62 28.07 -6.97
CA GLU A 179 -26.74 27.97 -7.91
C GLU A 179 -27.99 28.69 -7.38
N GLU A 180 -28.34 28.52 -6.10
CA GLU A 180 -29.41 29.28 -5.45
C GLU A 180 -29.14 30.78 -5.47
N ARG A 181 -27.91 31.20 -5.19
CA ARG A 181 -27.50 32.61 -5.26
C ARG A 181 -27.65 33.17 -6.67
N GLN A 182 -27.20 32.44 -7.69
CA GLN A 182 -27.39 32.85 -9.09
C GLN A 182 -28.88 32.96 -9.44
N GLY A 183 -29.73 32.08 -8.91
CA GLY A 183 -31.18 32.18 -9.04
C GLY A 183 -31.78 33.42 -8.38
N ARG A 184 -31.29 33.83 -7.21
CA ARG A 184 -31.73 35.07 -6.52
C ARG A 184 -31.28 36.33 -7.24
N ILE A 185 -30.06 36.32 -7.77
CA ILE A 185 -29.51 37.39 -8.61
C ILE A 185 -30.38 37.58 -9.87
N GLN A 186 -30.79 36.48 -10.53
CA GLN A 186 -31.70 36.56 -11.68
C GLN A 186 -33.09 37.11 -11.31
N LYS A 187 -33.55 36.87 -10.08
CA LYS A 187 -34.81 37.42 -9.55
C LYS A 187 -34.69 38.88 -9.08
N GLY A 188 -33.50 39.48 -9.13
CA GLY A 188 -33.26 40.86 -8.71
C GLY A 188 -33.22 41.06 -7.19
N GLU A 189 -33.19 39.98 -6.40
CA GLU A 189 -32.94 40.04 -4.96
C GLU A 189 -31.43 40.13 -4.71
N TRP A 190 -30.95 41.32 -4.38
CA TRP A 190 -29.55 41.57 -4.03
C TRP A 190 -29.36 41.64 -2.52
N GLY A 191 -28.31 41.00 -2.02
CA GLY A 191 -27.90 41.08 -0.61
C GLY A 191 -27.99 39.75 0.15
N TYR A 192 -27.30 39.69 1.30
CA TYR A 192 -27.35 38.59 2.24
C TYR A 192 -28.41 38.87 3.30
N ALA A 193 -29.19 37.85 3.70
CA ALA A 193 -30.23 37.98 4.72
C ALA A 193 -29.67 37.93 6.17
N GLY A 194 -28.37 38.16 6.38
CA GLY A 194 -27.72 38.05 7.69
C GLY A 194 -26.42 38.85 7.80
N ASP A 195 -26.01 39.11 9.04
CA ASP A 195 -24.79 39.84 9.40
C ASP A 195 -23.55 38.94 9.22
N GLY A 196 -22.88 39.06 8.06
CA GLY A 196 -21.67 38.33 7.70
C GLY A 196 -21.74 37.60 6.36
N ASP A 197 -20.61 37.51 5.63
CA ASP A 197 -20.52 36.70 4.42
C ASP A 197 -20.55 35.21 4.80
N PRO A 198 -21.61 34.44 4.44
CA PRO A 198 -21.69 33.02 4.75
C PRO A 198 -20.53 32.21 4.16
N ASN A 199 -19.85 32.72 3.12
CA ASN A 199 -18.63 32.09 2.59
C ASN A 199 -17.51 32.08 3.63
N THR A 200 -17.27 33.16 4.38
CA THR A 200 -16.18 33.20 5.37
C THR A 200 -16.36 32.15 6.46
N SER A 201 -17.61 31.89 6.87
CA SER A 201 -17.90 30.86 7.87
C SER A 201 -17.74 29.43 7.34
N THR A 202 -17.97 29.23 6.04
CA THR A 202 -17.89 27.92 5.38
C THR A 202 -16.44 27.62 4.99
N ASP A 203 -15.73 28.62 4.45
CA ASP A 203 -14.30 28.59 4.16
C ASP A 203 -13.49 28.29 5.43
N ARG A 204 -13.86 28.87 6.58
CA ARG A 204 -13.18 28.58 7.86
C ARG A 204 -13.39 27.14 8.34
N LYS A 205 -14.60 26.59 8.20
CA LYS A 205 -14.88 25.17 8.51
C LYS A 205 -14.15 24.22 7.57
N LEU A 206 -14.05 24.58 6.30
CA LEU A 206 -13.30 23.85 5.28
C LEU A 206 -11.79 23.85 5.57
N GLU A 207 -11.25 24.97 6.06
CA GLU A 207 -9.85 25.04 6.50
C GLU A 207 -9.59 24.24 7.78
N GLU A 208 -10.44 24.36 8.80
CA GLU A 208 -10.36 23.55 10.03
C GLU A 208 -10.45 22.05 9.72
N PHE A 209 -11.34 21.64 8.82
CA PHE A 209 -11.46 20.26 8.36
C PHE A 209 -10.24 19.80 7.57
N GLY A 210 -9.74 20.62 6.65
CA GLY A 210 -8.55 20.33 5.86
C GLY A 210 -7.32 20.12 6.75
N MET A 211 -7.16 20.92 7.79
CA MET A 211 -6.09 20.76 8.78
C MET A 211 -6.22 19.47 9.58
N LYS A 212 -7.41 19.14 10.08
CA LYS A 212 -7.64 17.90 10.84
C LYS A 212 -7.43 16.65 9.98
N SER A 213 -7.84 16.70 8.72
CA SER A 213 -7.63 15.62 7.76
C SER A 213 -6.14 15.45 7.42
N LEU A 214 -5.41 16.55 7.27
CA LEU A 214 -3.97 16.56 7.05
C LEU A 214 -3.24 15.94 8.26
N GLU A 215 -3.59 16.33 9.48
CA GLU A 215 -3.01 15.79 10.71
C GLU A 215 -3.17 14.26 10.77
N GLY A 216 -4.37 13.74 10.49
CA GLY A 216 -4.60 12.29 10.46
C GLY A 216 -3.78 11.55 9.40
N VAL A 217 -3.57 12.18 8.24
CA VAL A 217 -2.73 11.63 7.16
C VAL A 217 -1.25 11.68 7.53
N GLU A 218 -0.79 12.76 8.16
CA GLU A 218 0.60 12.93 8.61
C GLU A 218 0.97 11.95 9.73
N VAL A 219 0.07 11.73 10.69
CA VAL A 219 0.29 10.72 11.76
C VAL A 219 0.44 9.33 11.14
N ASN A 220 -0.45 8.96 10.22
CA ASN A 220 -0.38 7.67 9.54
C ASN A 220 0.88 7.53 8.67
N ALA A 221 1.29 8.60 7.99
CA ALA A 221 2.53 8.64 7.22
C ALA A 221 3.76 8.43 8.11
N LYS A 222 3.83 9.09 9.27
CA LYS A 222 4.93 8.90 10.24
C LYS A 222 4.99 7.48 10.77
N GLU A 223 3.85 6.90 11.14
CA GLU A 223 3.77 5.48 11.56
C GLU A 223 4.27 4.54 10.44
N PHE A 224 3.90 4.81 9.19
CA PHE A 224 4.32 4.02 8.04
C PHE A 224 5.84 4.12 7.81
N GLU A 225 6.39 5.33 7.85
CA GLU A 225 7.83 5.58 7.72
C GLU A 225 8.65 4.90 8.83
N GLU A 226 8.19 4.99 10.09
CA GLU A 226 8.80 4.28 11.22
C GLU A 226 8.74 2.77 11.04
N GLY A 227 7.61 2.25 10.55
CA GLY A 227 7.44 0.85 10.19
C GLY A 227 8.43 0.38 9.12
N ILE A 228 8.66 1.19 8.08
CA ILE A 228 9.63 0.89 7.02
C ILE A 228 11.05 0.91 7.57
N LYS A 229 11.39 1.90 8.41
CA LYS A 229 12.71 1.97 9.04
C LYS A 229 13.00 0.73 9.88
N MET A 230 12.03 0.31 10.70
CA MET A 230 12.14 -0.92 11.49
C MET A 230 12.28 -2.16 10.59
N LEU A 231 11.53 -2.22 9.49
CA LEU A 231 11.64 -3.30 8.52
C LEU A 231 13.04 -3.35 7.87
N LEU A 232 13.57 -2.20 7.44
CA LEU A 232 14.90 -2.11 6.81
C LEU A 232 16.02 -2.48 7.78
N ASP A 233 15.97 -2.03 9.04
CA ASP A 233 16.95 -2.42 10.07
C ASP A 233 16.93 -3.94 10.32
N LYS A 234 15.73 -4.55 10.38
CA LYS A 234 15.59 -5.99 10.57
C LYS A 234 16.01 -6.80 9.35
N LEU A 235 15.71 -6.32 8.14
CA LEU A 235 16.19 -6.92 6.89
C LEU A 235 17.72 -6.82 6.77
N GLY A 236 18.32 -5.71 7.23
CA GLY A 236 19.77 -5.54 7.28
C GLY A 236 20.46 -6.44 8.31
N LYS A 237 19.81 -6.76 9.43
CA LYS A 237 20.35 -7.70 10.44
C LYS A 237 20.31 -9.16 10.00
N LYS A 238 19.38 -9.49 9.10
CA LYS A 238 19.29 -10.82 8.47
C LYS A 238 20.39 -11.08 7.43
N ASP A 239 21.28 -10.11 7.17
CA ASP A 239 22.41 -10.13 6.20
C ASP A 239 23.64 -10.99 6.66
N GLY A 240 23.38 -12.15 7.26
CA GLY A 240 24.38 -13.05 7.84
C GLY A 240 25.04 -14.08 6.90
N GLY A 241 25.56 -13.68 5.73
CA GLY A 241 26.48 -14.44 4.86
C GLY A 241 25.95 -15.45 3.81
N GLY A 242 24.64 -15.57 3.55
CA GLY A 242 24.05 -16.59 2.66
C GLY A 242 23.62 -16.12 1.24
N ARG A 243 23.54 -17.05 0.26
CA ARG A 243 23.05 -16.77 -1.13
C ARG A 243 21.62 -16.23 -1.20
N GLY A 244 20.75 -16.59 -0.25
CA GLY A 244 19.39 -16.04 -0.17
C GLY A 244 19.36 -14.56 0.24
N GLU A 245 20.44 -14.07 0.85
CA GLU A 245 20.55 -12.72 1.39
C GLU A 245 20.98 -11.71 0.34
N GLU A 246 21.60 -12.13 -0.78
CA GLU A 246 21.79 -11.25 -1.94
C GLU A 246 20.46 -10.74 -2.48
N ARG A 247 19.46 -11.63 -2.62
CA ARG A 247 18.11 -11.24 -3.05
C ARG A 247 17.43 -10.32 -2.03
N ILE A 248 17.62 -10.59 -0.73
CA ILE A 248 17.10 -9.72 0.34
C ILE A 248 17.81 -8.36 0.33
N ARG A 249 19.12 -8.30 0.05
CA ARG A 249 19.87 -7.04 -0.14
C ARG A 249 19.35 -6.25 -1.34
N PHE A 250 19.04 -6.91 -2.46
CA PHE A 250 18.39 -6.26 -3.60
C PHE A 250 17.00 -5.72 -3.23
N LEU A 251 16.24 -6.41 -2.39
CA LEU A 251 14.98 -5.88 -1.85
C LEU A 251 15.24 -4.64 -0.99
N THR A 252 16.18 -4.68 -0.04
CA THR A 252 16.54 -3.53 0.80
C THR A 252 16.93 -2.32 -0.04
N PHE A 253 17.73 -2.53 -1.10
CA PHE A 253 18.12 -1.48 -2.04
C PHE A 253 16.94 -0.94 -2.87
N ARG A 254 16.02 -1.81 -3.33
CA ARG A 254 14.83 -1.40 -4.08
C ARG A 254 13.81 -0.68 -3.19
N LEU A 255 13.71 -1.05 -1.92
CA LEU A 255 12.86 -0.39 -0.93
C LEU A 255 13.42 0.99 -0.55
N ASP A 256 14.75 1.11 -0.44
CA ASP A 256 15.43 2.39 -0.24
C ASP A 256 15.76 3.08 -1.56
N PHE A 257 14.75 3.27 -2.41
CA PHE A 257 14.94 3.95 -3.69
C PHE A 257 15.50 5.36 -3.46
N ASN A 258 16.67 5.63 -4.05
CA ASN A 258 17.44 6.88 -3.88
C ASN A 258 17.91 7.19 -2.45
N SER A 259 18.06 6.23 -1.55
CA SER A 259 18.37 6.55 -0.14
C SER A 259 17.32 7.49 0.45
N PHE A 260 16.06 7.47 -0.03
CA PHE A 260 15.03 8.42 0.42
C PHE A 260 14.84 8.32 1.93
N TYR A 261 14.83 7.10 2.46
CA TYR A 261 14.67 6.87 3.90
C TYR A 261 15.96 7.14 4.67
N GLN A 262 17.13 6.87 4.07
CA GLN A 262 18.44 7.22 4.64
C GLN A 262 18.69 8.74 4.67
N ARG A 263 18.40 9.49 3.62
CA ARG A 263 18.56 10.95 3.56
C ARG A 263 17.63 11.68 4.52
N LYS A 264 16.39 11.18 4.65
CA LYS A 264 15.41 11.69 5.63
C LYS A 264 15.81 11.33 7.07
N TYR A 265 16.60 10.26 7.26
CA TYR A 265 17.19 9.88 8.54
C TYR A 265 18.41 10.76 8.89
N ASP A 266 19.24 11.09 7.90
CA ASP A 266 20.41 11.98 8.05
C ASP A 266 20.04 13.47 8.14
N GLY A 267 18.74 13.82 8.08
CA GLY A 267 18.26 15.19 8.22
C GLY A 267 18.63 16.12 7.05
N VAL A 268 19.01 15.57 5.90
CA VAL A 268 19.31 16.37 4.70
C VAL A 268 17.99 16.70 4.03
N GLU A 269 17.42 17.85 4.37
CA GLU A 269 16.30 18.45 3.64
C GLU A 269 16.65 18.56 2.15
N VAL A 270 15.73 18.12 1.31
CA VAL A 270 15.82 18.29 -0.14
C VAL A 270 15.34 19.70 -0.47
N ASP A 271 16.29 20.58 -0.78
CA ASP A 271 16.05 21.82 -1.55
C ASP A 271 15.55 21.50 -2.98
#